data_AF-A0A950XLV2-F1
#
_entry.id   AF-A0A950XLV2-F1
#
_cell.length_a   1.000
_cell.length_b   1.000
_cell.length_c   1.000
_cell.angle_alpha   90.00
_cell.angle_beta   90.00
_cell.angle_gamma   90.00
#
_symmetry.space_group_name_H-M   'P 1'
#
loop_
_entity.id
_entity.type
_entity.pdbx_description
1 polymer ?
#
loop_
_entity_poly.entity_id
_entity_poly.type
_entity_poly.pdbx_seq_one_letter_code
_entity_poly.pdbx_strand_id
1 'polypeptide(L)'
;MAGLGERAVVLGASMGGLLAARVLAEFFETVTVVERDALPDDSAVRRGVPQGRHVHVLLARGAQILDELFPGFLKELVADGAPVWDDGELSELRLSFGGHEILRSGKIARKPEALAVYMPSRPFLECHVRRRLQAMSNVTILTDHDVTELTSTPDRGRVTGVRVVNRDGGAERELTADVVMDAMGRGAHTPGLLESLG
;
A
#
# COMPACT_ATOMS: atom_id res chain seq x y z
N MET A 1 -1.98 3.60 -22.69
CA MET A 1 -3.04 2.56 -22.65
C MET A 1 -4.38 3.26 -22.83
N ALA A 2 -5.42 2.59 -23.34
CA ALA A 2 -6.75 3.17 -23.36
C ALA A 2 -7.24 3.34 -21.91
N GLY A 3 -7.80 4.51 -21.56
CA GLY A 3 -8.36 4.75 -20.24
C GLY A 3 -9.52 3.78 -19.96
N LEU A 4 -9.58 3.27 -18.73
CA LEU A 4 -10.65 2.35 -18.29
C LEU A 4 -11.85 3.09 -17.68
N GLY A 5 -11.71 4.37 -17.35
CA GLY A 5 -12.76 5.23 -16.81
C GLY A 5 -12.22 6.59 -16.36
N GLU A 6 -13.08 7.42 -15.79
CA GLU A 6 -12.73 8.76 -15.31
C GLU A 6 -12.25 8.74 -13.86
N ARG A 7 -12.92 7.97 -12.99
CA ARG A 7 -12.73 8.07 -11.53
C ARG A 7 -12.58 6.70 -10.87
N ALA A 8 -11.50 6.54 -10.11
CA ALA A 8 -11.31 5.39 -9.22
C ALA A 8 -11.23 5.83 -7.75
N VAL A 9 -11.82 5.04 -6.86
CA VAL A 9 -11.69 5.23 -5.41
C VAL A 9 -11.06 3.99 -4.78
N VAL A 10 -10.06 4.19 -3.93
CA VAL A 10 -9.41 3.13 -3.15
C VAL A 10 -9.69 3.37 -1.67
N LEU A 11 -10.20 2.36 -0.98
CA LEU A 11 -10.52 2.43 0.45
C LEU A 11 -9.34 1.87 1.25
N GLY A 12 -8.66 2.70 2.02
CA GLY A 12 -7.48 2.38 2.83
C GLY A 12 -6.15 2.81 2.18
N ALA A 13 -5.26 3.45 2.95
CA ALA A 13 -3.96 3.93 2.49
C ALA A 13 -2.79 3.12 3.10
N SER A 14 -2.97 1.81 3.31
CA SER A 14 -1.84 0.90 3.60
C SER A 14 -1.13 0.51 2.30
N MET A 15 -0.01 -0.24 2.38
CA MET A 15 0.70 -0.71 1.17
C MET A 15 -0.20 -1.34 0.10
N GLY A 16 -1.24 -2.09 0.47
CA GLY A 16 -2.17 -2.66 -0.51
C GLY A 16 -2.91 -1.57 -1.30
N GLY A 17 -3.48 -0.59 -0.59
CA GLY A 17 -4.20 0.53 -1.19
C GLY A 17 -3.31 1.50 -1.94
N LEU A 18 -2.10 1.78 -1.43
CA LEU A 18 -1.14 2.65 -2.11
C LEU A 18 -0.67 2.05 -3.44
N LEU A 19 -0.39 0.74 -3.47
CA LEU A 19 0.01 0.05 -4.70
C LEU A 19 -1.16 -0.12 -5.68
N ALA A 20 -2.36 -0.40 -5.17
CA ALA A 20 -3.58 -0.38 -5.98
C ALA A 20 -3.80 0.98 -6.64
N ALA A 21 -3.71 2.06 -5.87
CA ALA A 21 -3.86 3.42 -6.38
C ALA A 21 -2.80 3.77 -7.43
N ARG A 22 -1.55 3.36 -7.22
CA ARG A 22 -0.46 3.53 -8.19
C ARG A 22 -0.81 2.88 -9.53
N VAL A 23 -1.33 1.64 -9.51
CA VAL A 23 -1.71 0.93 -10.74
C VAL A 23 -2.93 1.59 -11.39
N LEU A 24 -3.98 1.90 -10.61
CA LEU A 24 -5.19 2.55 -11.12
C LEU A 24 -4.89 3.92 -11.76
N ALA A 25 -3.90 4.65 -11.26
CA ALA A 25 -3.50 5.94 -11.80
C ALA A 25 -2.95 5.89 -13.24
N GLU A 26 -2.64 4.70 -13.78
CA GLU A 26 -2.28 4.55 -15.21
C GLU A 26 -3.50 4.46 -16.14
N PHE A 27 -4.68 4.17 -15.57
CA PHE A 27 -5.88 3.82 -16.35
C PHE A 27 -7.06 4.76 -16.11
N PHE A 28 -7.05 5.53 -15.02
CA PHE A 28 -8.12 6.45 -14.65
C PHE A 28 -7.63 7.90 -14.62
N GLU A 29 -8.50 8.83 -15.02
CA GLU A 29 -8.16 10.26 -15.02
C GLU A 29 -7.91 10.79 -13.61
N THR A 30 -8.60 10.25 -12.61
CA THR A 30 -8.41 10.60 -11.19
C THR A 30 -8.52 9.38 -10.28
N VAL A 31 -7.68 9.35 -9.25
CA VAL A 31 -7.70 8.31 -8.20
C VAL A 31 -7.76 8.97 -6.84
N THR A 32 -8.79 8.65 -6.05
CA THR A 32 -8.90 9.10 -4.66
C THR A 32 -8.68 7.94 -3.70
N VAL A 33 -7.67 8.04 -2.84
CA VAL A 33 -7.46 7.10 -1.73
C VAL A 33 -8.11 7.66 -0.48
N VAL A 34 -9.01 6.92 0.15
CA VAL A 34 -9.67 7.32 1.41
C VAL A 34 -9.04 6.58 2.57
N GLU A 35 -8.61 7.29 3.61
CA GLU A 35 -8.00 6.72 4.80
C GLU A 35 -8.59 7.35 6.06
N ARG A 36 -8.88 6.51 7.05
CA ARG A 36 -9.47 6.92 8.32
C ARG A 36 -8.47 7.52 9.28
N ASP A 37 -7.21 7.12 9.19
CA ASP A 37 -6.16 7.66 10.05
C ASP A 37 -5.55 8.92 9.43
N ALA A 38 -5.12 9.85 10.26
CA ALA A 38 -4.16 10.86 9.86
C ALA A 38 -2.88 10.18 9.33
N LEU A 39 -2.28 10.76 8.29
CA LEU A 39 -1.03 10.27 7.69
C LEU A 39 0.06 11.31 7.91
N PRO A 40 0.94 11.12 8.91
CA PRO A 40 2.07 12.03 9.14
C PRO A 40 2.99 12.10 7.91
N ASP A 41 3.63 13.24 7.70
CA ASP A 41 4.60 13.41 6.61
C ASP A 41 5.84 12.52 6.78
N ASP A 42 6.15 12.18 8.03
CA ASP A 42 7.26 11.31 8.43
C ASP A 42 6.86 9.85 8.67
N SER A 43 7.87 8.99 8.75
CA SER A 43 7.69 7.58 9.08
C SER A 43 7.23 7.43 10.53
N ALA A 44 5.93 7.20 10.73
CA ALA A 44 5.33 7.03 12.06
C ALA A 44 4.42 5.81 12.12
N VAL A 45 4.40 5.14 13.29
CA VAL A 45 3.44 4.08 13.57
C VAL A 45 2.04 4.69 13.67
N ARG A 46 1.07 4.08 12.98
CA ARG A 46 -0.35 4.49 13.04
C ARG A 46 -1.25 3.34 13.43
N ARG A 47 -2.41 3.69 14.00
CA ARG A 47 -3.39 2.75 14.55
C ARG A 47 -3.86 1.71 13.51
N GLY A 48 -4.08 2.13 12.27
CA GLY A 48 -4.53 1.32 11.15
C GLY A 48 -3.49 0.33 10.61
N VAL A 49 -2.23 0.44 11.04
CA VAL A 49 -1.16 -0.51 10.70
C VAL A 49 -0.50 -1.03 11.98
N PRO A 50 -1.14 -1.95 12.72
CA PRO A 50 -0.59 -2.51 13.96
C PRO A 50 0.79 -3.17 13.77
N GLN A 51 1.03 -3.72 12.56
CA GLN A 51 2.30 -4.33 12.16
C GLN A 51 3.44 -3.30 12.03
N GLY A 52 3.16 -2.00 12.16
CA GLY A 52 4.14 -0.92 12.07
C GLY A 52 5.29 -1.03 13.09
N ARG A 53 5.09 -1.79 14.17
CA ARG A 53 6.08 -2.01 15.24
C ARG A 53 6.96 -3.24 15.05
N HIS A 54 6.69 -4.07 14.04
CA HIS A 54 7.42 -5.31 13.81
C HIS A 54 8.56 -5.11 12.81
N VAL A 55 9.55 -6.00 12.89
CA VAL A 55 10.57 -6.12 11.85
C VAL A 55 9.88 -6.41 10.51
N HIS A 56 10.36 -5.78 9.45
CA HIS A 56 9.81 -5.98 8.11
C HIS A 56 10.93 -6.35 7.16
N VAL A 57 10.73 -7.48 6.48
CA VAL A 57 11.64 -7.97 5.44
C VAL A 57 10.86 -7.92 4.14
N LEU A 58 11.38 -7.17 3.17
CA LEU A 58 10.80 -7.09 1.85
C LEU A 58 11.33 -8.25 1.01
N LEU A 59 10.43 -9.16 0.64
CA LEU A 59 10.79 -10.29 -0.22
C LEU A 59 11.27 -9.80 -1.59
N ALA A 60 12.30 -10.45 -2.13
CA ALA A 60 13.00 -10.00 -3.34
C ALA A 60 12.08 -9.65 -4.52
N ARG A 61 11.07 -10.49 -4.81
CA ARG A 61 10.13 -10.19 -5.90
C ARG A 61 9.23 -8.99 -5.59
N GLY A 62 8.85 -8.79 -4.33
CA GLY A 62 8.08 -7.61 -3.91
C GLY A 62 8.90 -6.33 -4.02
N ALA A 63 10.20 -6.39 -3.69
CA ALA A 63 11.14 -5.29 -3.90
C ALA A 63 11.23 -4.91 -5.39
N GLN A 64 11.42 -5.90 -6.26
CA GLN A 64 11.48 -5.69 -7.71
C GLN A 64 10.19 -5.05 -8.24
N ILE A 65 9.01 -5.53 -7.83
CA ILE A 65 7.72 -4.96 -8.25
C ILE A 65 7.58 -3.50 -7.76
N LEU A 66 8.03 -3.18 -6.55
CA LEU A 66 8.03 -1.80 -6.05
C LEU A 66 8.91 -0.89 -6.92
N ASP A 67 10.08 -1.35 -7.33
CA ASP A 67 10.98 -0.60 -8.21
C ASP A 67 10.43 -0.49 -9.65
N GLU A 68 9.75 -1.52 -10.15
CA GLU A 68 9.03 -1.50 -11.44
C GLU A 68 7.89 -0.46 -11.41
N LEU A 69 7.09 -0.43 -10.34
CA LEU A 69 5.99 0.52 -10.18
C LEU A 69 6.48 1.95 -9.90
N PHE A 70 7.57 2.09 -9.16
CA PHE A 70 8.17 3.37 -8.79
C PHE A 70 9.66 3.34 -9.14
N PRO A 71 10.05 3.71 -10.38
CA PRO A 71 11.44 3.64 -10.83
C PRO A 71 12.44 4.30 -9.86
N GLY A 72 13.45 3.55 -9.44
CA GLY A 72 14.49 4.01 -8.51
C GLY A 72 14.09 4.00 -7.03
N PHE A 73 12.94 3.43 -6.68
CA PHE A 73 12.43 3.33 -5.31
C PHE A 73 13.41 2.63 -4.37
N LEU A 74 13.97 1.48 -4.78
CA LEU A 74 14.87 0.72 -3.89
C LEU A 74 16.18 1.46 -3.62
N LYS A 75 16.69 2.18 -4.63
CA LYS A 75 17.89 3.00 -4.50
C LYS A 75 17.66 4.16 -3.51
N GLU A 76 16.52 4.83 -3.61
CA GLU A 76 16.12 5.87 -2.65
C GLU A 76 15.99 5.29 -1.24
N LEU A 77 15.30 4.16 -1.12
CA LEU A 77 15.06 3.52 0.17
C LEU A 77 16.38 3.18 0.91
N VAL A 78 17.39 2.69 0.18
CA VAL A 78 18.73 2.41 0.73
C VAL A 78 19.48 3.70 1.05
N ALA A 79 19.43 4.71 0.16
CA ALA A 79 20.08 6.00 0.39
C ALA A 79 19.54 6.70 1.65
N ASP A 80 18.25 6.54 1.93
CA ASP A 80 17.56 7.09 3.10
C ASP A 80 17.71 6.22 4.35
N GLY A 81 18.48 5.13 4.27
CA GLY A 81 18.97 4.37 5.42
C GLY A 81 18.35 3.00 5.63
N ALA A 82 17.59 2.45 4.67
CA ALA A 82 17.12 1.05 4.78
C ALA A 82 18.29 0.08 4.63
N PRO A 83 18.50 -0.83 5.59
CA PRO A 83 19.48 -1.90 5.44
C PRO A 83 19.13 -2.82 4.28
N VAL A 84 20.14 -3.26 3.55
CA VAL A 84 20.02 -4.22 2.44
C VAL A 84 21.12 -5.28 2.57
N TRP A 85 20.75 -6.52 2.28
CA TRP A 85 21.69 -7.62 2.04
C TRP A 85 21.52 -8.07 0.59
N ASP A 86 22.46 -7.70 -0.29
CA ASP A 86 22.40 -7.95 -1.74
C ASP A 86 23.67 -8.62 -2.30
N ASP A 87 24.69 -8.80 -1.46
CA ASP A 87 25.95 -9.43 -1.84
C ASP A 87 25.89 -10.97 -1.80
N GLY A 88 24.90 -11.54 -1.12
CA GLY A 88 24.70 -12.98 -1.00
C GLY A 88 25.67 -13.70 -0.07
N GLU A 89 26.47 -12.98 0.72
CA GLU A 89 27.40 -13.57 1.69
C GLU A 89 26.65 -14.22 2.85
N LEU A 90 26.71 -15.55 2.94
CA LEU A 90 26.04 -16.30 4.00
C LEU A 90 26.66 -16.08 5.39
N SER A 91 27.86 -15.49 5.47
CA SER A 91 28.52 -15.20 6.74
C SER A 91 27.79 -14.14 7.58
N GLU A 92 27.06 -13.25 6.91
CA GLU A 92 26.26 -12.17 7.51
C GLU A 92 24.88 -12.64 7.98
N LEU A 93 24.45 -13.83 7.58
CA LEU A 93 23.18 -14.42 7.98
C LEU A 93 23.36 -15.47 9.08
N ARG A 94 22.44 -15.47 10.03
CA ARG A 94 22.26 -16.55 11.00
C ARG A 94 20.79 -16.92 11.06
N LEU A 95 20.43 -18.04 10.44
CA LEU A 95 19.07 -18.58 10.46
C LEU A 95 19.13 -20.03 10.98
N SER A 96 18.11 -20.42 11.73
CA SER A 96 17.94 -21.79 12.21
C SER A 96 16.51 -22.25 11.93
N PHE A 97 16.36 -23.41 11.31
CA PHE A 97 15.07 -24.04 11.03
C PHE A 97 14.98 -25.35 11.79
N GLY A 98 14.05 -25.43 12.76
CA GLY A 98 13.89 -26.61 13.60
C GLY A 98 15.18 -27.02 14.33
N GLY A 99 16.00 -26.05 14.76
CA GLY A 99 17.28 -26.30 15.43
C GLY A 99 18.48 -26.54 14.52
N HIS A 100 18.29 -26.57 13.19
CA HIS A 100 19.38 -26.75 12.24
C HIS A 100 19.82 -25.40 11.67
N GLU A 101 21.07 -25.02 11.92
CA GLU A 101 21.64 -23.81 11.34
C GLU A 101 21.92 -23.98 9.84
N ILE A 102 21.61 -22.95 9.07
CA ILE A 102 22.04 -22.89 7.67
C ILE A 102 23.56 -22.65 7.56
N LEU A 103 24.13 -23.05 6.43
CA LEU A 103 25.54 -22.79 6.13
C LEU A 103 25.86 -21.29 6.26
N ARG A 104 26.94 -20.95 6.96
CA ARG A 104 27.38 -19.57 7.24
C ARG A 104 28.61 -19.14 6.42
N SER A 105 28.81 -19.76 5.26
CA SER A 105 29.92 -19.49 4.38
C SER A 105 29.53 -19.69 2.93
N GLY A 106 30.19 -18.94 2.03
CA GLY A 106 29.91 -18.96 0.60
C GLY A 106 28.75 -18.05 0.20
N LYS A 107 28.43 -18.09 -1.09
CA LYS A 107 27.38 -17.27 -1.71
C LYS A 107 26.09 -18.06 -1.89
N ILE A 108 24.95 -17.45 -1.56
CA ILE A 108 23.63 -18.09 -1.70
C ILE A 108 23.24 -18.37 -3.17
N ALA A 109 23.72 -17.56 -4.12
CA ALA A 109 23.40 -17.68 -5.53
C ALA A 109 24.50 -17.06 -6.40
N ARG A 110 24.50 -17.40 -7.69
CA ARG A 110 25.40 -16.80 -8.71
C ARG A 110 25.09 -15.33 -8.99
N LYS A 111 23.84 -14.90 -8.75
CA LYS A 111 23.34 -13.53 -8.92
C LYS A 111 22.63 -13.09 -7.63
N PRO A 112 23.39 -12.74 -6.58
CA PRO A 112 22.84 -12.44 -5.26
C PRO A 112 21.91 -11.22 -5.26
N GLU A 113 22.11 -10.26 -6.17
CA GLU A 113 21.28 -9.07 -6.33
C GLU A 113 19.81 -9.40 -6.67
N ALA A 114 19.57 -10.53 -7.35
CA ALA A 114 18.22 -11.02 -7.64
C ALA A 114 17.50 -11.56 -6.40
N LEU A 115 18.24 -11.84 -5.32
CA LEU A 115 17.76 -12.31 -4.02
C LEU A 115 17.98 -11.26 -2.91
N ALA A 116 18.22 -10.00 -3.29
CA ALA A 116 18.45 -8.92 -2.34
C ALA A 116 17.32 -8.83 -1.30
N VAL A 117 17.70 -8.68 -0.05
CA VAL A 117 16.81 -8.61 1.11
C VAL A 117 16.88 -7.20 1.68
N TYR A 118 15.81 -6.43 1.47
CA TYR A 118 15.68 -5.09 2.05
C TYR A 118 14.93 -5.19 3.39
N MET A 119 15.42 -4.47 4.40
CA MET A 119 14.91 -4.54 5.78
C MET A 119 14.44 -3.18 6.31
N PRO A 120 13.58 -2.43 5.60
CA PRO A 120 13.04 -1.17 6.11
C PRO A 120 12.10 -1.43 7.29
N SER A 121 11.89 -0.44 8.17
CA SER A 121 10.72 -0.50 9.05
C SER A 121 9.44 -0.33 8.21
N ARG A 122 8.31 -0.88 8.69
CA ARG A 122 7.04 -0.76 7.96
C ARG A 122 6.58 0.70 7.77
N PRO A 123 6.65 1.60 8.79
CA PRO A 123 6.34 3.01 8.60
C PRO A 123 7.25 3.70 7.59
N PHE A 124 8.54 3.32 7.56
CA PHE A 124 9.51 3.87 6.62
C PHE A 124 9.17 3.49 5.18
N LEU A 125 8.93 2.20 4.91
CA LEU A 125 8.51 1.71 3.60
C LEU A 125 7.21 2.38 3.12
N GLU A 126 6.18 2.42 3.97
CA GLU A 126 4.88 3.01 3.61
C GLU A 126 4.98 4.52 3.36
N CYS A 127 5.81 5.24 4.12
CA CYS A 127 6.06 6.66 3.93
C CYS A 127 6.67 6.97 2.55
N HIS A 128 7.69 6.22 2.13
CA HIS A 128 8.33 6.42 0.81
C HIS A 128 7.35 6.14 -0.34
N VAL A 129 6.59 5.04 -0.25
CA VAL A 129 5.57 4.72 -1.26
C VAL A 129 4.50 5.81 -1.30
N ARG A 130 4.03 6.28 -0.14
CA ARG A 130 3.03 7.34 -0.04
C ARG A 130 3.52 8.65 -0.66
N ARG A 131 4.75 9.09 -0.35
CA ARG A 131 5.34 10.32 -0.91
C ARG A 131 5.39 10.29 -2.43
N ARG A 132 5.84 9.16 -3.01
CA ARG A 132 5.88 9.00 -4.47
C ARG A 132 4.49 8.95 -5.10
N LEU A 133 3.53 8.32 -4.43
CA LEU A 133 2.14 8.30 -4.90
C LEU A 133 1.52 9.71 -4.86
N GLN A 134 1.75 10.49 -3.80
CA GLN A 134 1.26 11.87 -3.66
C GLN A 134 1.86 12.83 -4.69
N ALA A 135 3.04 12.53 -5.23
CA ALA A 135 3.65 13.32 -6.30
C ALA A 135 2.97 13.13 -7.66
N MET A 136 2.06 12.15 -7.81
CA MET A 136 1.31 11.94 -9.04
C MET A 136 0.16 12.95 -9.13
N SER A 137 0.07 13.67 -10.26
CA SER A 137 -0.90 14.77 -10.44
C SER A 137 -2.36 14.33 -10.43
N ASN A 138 -2.64 13.05 -10.74
CA ASN A 138 -3.98 12.50 -10.77
C ASN A 138 -4.36 11.68 -9.52
N VAL A 139 -3.53 11.70 -8.47
CA VAL A 139 -3.81 10.98 -7.22
C VAL A 139 -4.06 11.96 -6.09
N THR A 140 -5.13 11.75 -5.33
CA THR A 140 -5.43 12.48 -4.09
C THR A 140 -5.59 11.50 -2.94
N ILE A 141 -5.00 11.79 -1.79
CA ILE A 141 -5.20 11.01 -0.56
C ILE A 141 -6.03 11.85 0.42
N LEU A 142 -7.22 11.34 0.71
CA LEU A 142 -8.16 11.91 1.67
C LEU A 142 -8.00 11.20 3.02
N THR A 143 -7.31 11.84 3.97
CA THR A 143 -7.12 11.32 5.33
C THR A 143 -8.27 11.74 6.25
N ASP A 144 -8.34 11.13 7.44
CA ASP A 144 -9.32 11.47 8.48
C ASP A 144 -10.78 11.29 8.04
N HIS A 145 -11.02 10.39 7.08
CA HIS A 145 -12.35 10.08 6.58
C HIS A 145 -12.68 8.59 6.74
N ASP A 146 -13.82 8.32 7.38
CA ASP A 146 -14.40 6.99 7.41
C ASP A 146 -15.31 6.79 6.18
N VAL A 147 -15.32 5.57 5.65
CA VAL A 147 -16.25 5.15 4.58
C VAL A 147 -17.50 4.60 5.25
N THR A 148 -18.65 5.20 4.98
CA THR A 148 -19.92 4.88 5.66
C THR A 148 -20.78 3.94 4.84
N GLU A 149 -20.88 4.17 3.53
CA GLU A 149 -21.75 3.42 2.62
C GLU A 149 -21.12 3.28 1.23
N LEU A 150 -21.51 2.23 0.51
CA LEU A 150 -21.33 2.16 -0.93
C LEU A 150 -22.52 2.85 -1.60
N THR A 151 -22.31 3.54 -2.72
CA THR A 151 -23.40 4.01 -3.57
C THR A 151 -23.56 3.09 -4.77
N SER A 152 -24.78 2.97 -5.30
CA SER A 152 -25.06 2.08 -6.42
C SER A 152 -26.09 2.66 -7.39
N THR A 153 -26.25 2.01 -8.54
CA THR A 153 -27.36 2.25 -9.46
C THR A 153 -28.70 1.96 -8.78
N PRO A 154 -29.84 2.50 -9.28
CA PRO A 154 -31.15 2.28 -8.66
C PRO A 154 -31.57 0.80 -8.53
N ASP A 155 -31.10 -0.05 -9.46
CA ASP A 155 -31.31 -1.50 -9.45
C ASP A 155 -30.30 -2.27 -8.59
N ARG A 156 -29.36 -1.56 -7.95
CA ARG A 156 -28.27 -2.08 -7.09
C ARG A 156 -27.32 -3.04 -7.80
N GLY A 157 -27.38 -3.13 -9.13
CA GLY A 157 -26.54 -4.03 -9.92
C GLY A 157 -25.09 -3.57 -10.09
N ARG A 158 -24.79 -2.31 -9.80
CA ARG A 158 -23.45 -1.72 -9.96
C ARG A 158 -23.15 -0.69 -8.87
N VAL A 159 -21.96 -0.79 -8.27
CA VAL A 159 -21.40 0.24 -7.38
C VAL A 159 -20.99 1.47 -8.21
N THR A 160 -21.35 2.66 -7.74
CA THR A 160 -21.13 3.95 -8.42
C THR A 160 -20.27 4.92 -7.60
N GLY A 161 -19.77 4.48 -6.44
CA GLY A 161 -19.02 5.32 -5.53
C GLY A 161 -19.16 4.89 -4.08
N VAL A 162 -18.80 5.82 -3.19
CA VAL A 162 -18.86 5.65 -1.73
C VAL A 162 -19.29 6.94 -1.05
N ARG A 163 -19.93 6.82 0.12
CA ARG A 163 -20.10 7.93 1.04
C ARG A 163 -18.98 7.94 2.07
N VAL A 164 -18.46 9.11 2.35
CA VAL A 164 -17.40 9.32 3.33
C VAL A 164 -17.75 10.45 4.28
N VAL A 165 -17.32 10.32 5.53
CA VAL A 165 -17.54 11.32 6.57
C VAL A 165 -16.21 11.67 7.23
N ASN A 166 -15.98 12.97 7.43
CA ASN A 166 -14.82 13.42 8.21
C ASN A 166 -15.02 13.03 9.69
N ARG A 167 -13.97 12.48 10.31
CA ARG A 167 -14.02 11.97 11.69
C ARG A 167 -14.30 13.04 12.76
N ASP A 168 -14.05 14.30 12.46
CA ASP A 168 -14.32 15.42 13.38
C ASP A 168 -15.78 15.91 13.33
N GLY A 169 -16.68 15.13 12.71
CA GLY A 169 -18.12 15.43 12.67
C GLY A 169 -18.55 16.31 11.50
N GLY A 170 -17.79 16.27 10.39
CA GLY A 170 -18.13 16.96 9.16
C GLY A 170 -19.34 16.38 8.44
N ALA A 171 -19.87 17.11 7.46
CA ALA A 171 -20.93 16.62 6.60
C ALA A 171 -20.47 15.39 5.79
N GLU A 172 -21.36 14.42 5.66
CA GLU A 172 -21.15 13.30 4.73
C GLU A 172 -21.05 13.84 3.30
N ARG A 173 -20.11 13.29 2.52
CA ARG A 173 -19.93 13.60 1.11
C ARG A 173 -19.87 12.34 0.28
N GLU A 174 -20.43 12.41 -0.92
CA GLU A 174 -20.38 11.32 -1.89
C GLU A 174 -19.15 11.46 -2.78
N LEU A 175 -18.40 10.37 -2.93
CA LEU A 175 -17.31 10.20 -3.87
C LEU A 175 -17.77 9.23 -4.96
N THR A 176 -18.13 9.81 -6.09
CA THR A 176 -18.58 9.10 -7.29
C THR A 176 -17.38 8.46 -8.00
N ALA A 177 -17.51 7.20 -8.43
CA ALA A 177 -16.43 6.40 -9.01
C ALA A 177 -16.94 5.38 -10.03
N ASP A 178 -16.14 5.13 -11.06
CA ASP A 178 -16.37 4.03 -12.02
C ASP A 178 -15.95 2.68 -11.43
N VAL A 179 -14.95 2.70 -10.53
CA VAL A 179 -14.47 1.55 -9.78
C VAL A 179 -14.17 1.94 -8.33
N VAL A 180 -14.56 1.06 -7.41
CA VAL A 180 -14.21 1.14 -5.98
C VAL A 180 -13.37 -0.09 -5.63
N MET A 181 -12.17 0.12 -5.09
CA MET A 181 -11.29 -0.95 -4.63
C MET A 181 -11.17 -0.91 -3.11
N ASP A 182 -11.66 -1.95 -2.44
CA ASP A 182 -11.45 -2.11 -1.00
C ASP A 182 -10.04 -2.66 -0.71
N ALA A 183 -9.26 -1.86 0.01
CA ALA A 183 -7.94 -2.19 0.54
C ALA A 183 -7.82 -1.84 2.04
N MET A 184 -8.94 -1.83 2.79
CA MET A 184 -9.00 -1.49 4.22
C MET A 184 -8.40 -2.59 5.12
N GLY A 185 -8.04 -3.73 4.54
CA GLY A 185 -7.34 -4.83 5.21
C GLY A 185 -8.21 -5.50 6.26
N ARG A 186 -7.63 -5.87 7.41
CA ARG A 186 -8.34 -6.61 8.47
C ARG A 186 -9.55 -5.86 9.05
N GLY A 187 -9.53 -4.52 8.97
CA GLY A 187 -10.64 -3.68 9.43
C GLY A 187 -11.71 -3.43 8.37
N ALA A 188 -11.65 -4.10 7.22
CA ALA A 188 -12.65 -3.96 6.17
C ALA A 188 -14.01 -4.49 6.65
N HIS A 189 -15.05 -3.69 6.41
CA HIS A 189 -16.45 -4.04 6.68
C HIS A 189 -17.24 -4.23 5.38
N THR A 190 -16.55 -4.54 4.28
CA THR A 190 -17.13 -4.64 2.94
C THR A 190 -18.31 -5.61 2.83
N PRO A 191 -18.33 -6.80 3.48
CA PRO A 191 -19.53 -7.62 3.52
C PRO A 191 -20.75 -6.87 4.08
N GLY A 192 -20.58 -6.15 5.20
CA GLY A 192 -21.68 -5.35 5.78
C GLY A 192 -22.09 -4.15 4.91
N LEU A 193 -21.13 -3.51 4.23
CA LEU A 193 -21.42 -2.45 3.27
C LEU A 193 -22.23 -2.98 2.08
N LEU A 194 -21.89 -4.17 1.57
CA LEU A 194 -22.65 -4.81 0.49
C LEU A 194 -24.03 -5.27 0.97
N GLU A 195 -24.15 -5.83 2.17
CA GLU A 195 -25.45 -6.17 2.77
C GLU A 195 -26.35 -4.94 2.94
N SER A 196 -25.79 -3.77 3.27
CA SER A 196 -26.56 -2.53 3.39
C SER A 196 -27.15 -2.03 2.06
N LEU A 197 -26.54 -2.41 0.93
CA LEU A 197 -27.10 -2.15 -0.39
C LEU A 197 -28.33 -3.03 -0.68
N GLY A 198 -28.47 -4.17 0.00
CA GLY A 198 -29.58 -5.13 -0.09
C GLY A 198 -29.48 -6.10 -1.25
#